data_AF-A0A3M1TVR3-F1
#
_entry.id   AF-A0A3M1TVR3-F1
#
_cell.length_a   1.000
_cell.length_b   1.000
_cell.length_c   1.000
_cell.angle_alpha   90.00
_cell.angle_beta   90.00
_cell.angle_gamma   90.00
#
_symmetry.space_group_name_H-M   'P 1'
#
loop_
_entity.id
_entity.type
_entity.pdbx_description
1 polymer ?
#
loop_
_entity_poly.entity_id
_entity_poly.type
_entity_poly.pdbx_seq_one_letter_code
_entity_poly.pdbx_strand_id
1 'polypeptide(L)'
;MRATARGVREEATARGHGALAAVGLLLVSVFLACGGPGGMDGADGGPDASDTGPWERFEERPCPEDSILTWGNFGYGFVHDWCTGCHHSELPEGMRQGAPPEINLETQRGVRALAPLVWSVAADGHDRMPPAGGPSEEARRLLGEWLACGAP
;
A
#
# COMPACT_ATOMS: atom_id res chain seq x y z
N MET A 1 -28.21 -23.45 -43.44
CA MET A 1 -26.76 -23.66 -43.57
C MET A 1 -26.19 -23.82 -42.17
N ARG A 2 -25.68 -25.00 -41.85
CA ARG A 2 -25.14 -25.39 -40.53
C ARG A 2 -23.68 -24.95 -40.46
N ALA A 3 -23.28 -24.25 -39.40
CA ALA A 3 -21.88 -24.09 -39.03
C ALA A 3 -21.73 -24.47 -37.55
N THR A 4 -20.76 -25.33 -37.31
CA THR A 4 -20.57 -26.20 -36.15
C THR A 4 -19.67 -25.57 -35.10
N ALA A 5 -20.06 -25.67 -33.82
CA ALA A 5 -19.21 -25.45 -32.65
C ALA A 5 -18.32 -26.67 -32.37
N ARG A 6 -17.08 -26.42 -31.90
CA ARG A 6 -16.11 -27.29 -31.16
C ARG A 6 -14.70 -26.73 -31.43
N GLY A 7 -13.79 -26.51 -30.49
CA GLY A 7 -13.70 -26.70 -29.05
C GLY A 7 -12.23 -26.39 -28.69
N VAL A 8 -11.99 -25.63 -27.62
CA VAL A 8 -10.61 -25.37 -27.13
C VAL A 8 -10.38 -26.34 -25.97
N ARG A 9 -9.31 -27.13 -26.05
CA ARG A 9 -8.89 -28.05 -24.99
C ARG A 9 -7.99 -27.31 -24.02
N GLU A 10 -8.40 -27.29 -22.76
CA GLU A 10 -7.61 -26.88 -21.60
C GLU A 10 -6.57 -27.97 -21.28
N GLU A 11 -5.30 -27.59 -21.16
CA GLU A 11 -4.26 -28.46 -20.59
C GLU A 11 -4.05 -28.07 -19.11
N ALA A 12 -4.56 -28.90 -18.22
CA ALA A 12 -4.36 -28.80 -16.78
C ALA A 12 -3.07 -29.55 -16.39
N THR A 13 -2.03 -28.80 -16.00
CA THR A 13 -0.77 -29.37 -15.51
C THR A 13 -0.91 -29.79 -14.04
N ALA A 14 -0.60 -31.06 -13.79
CA ALA A 14 -0.82 -31.78 -12.54
C ALA A 14 0.15 -31.39 -11.40
N ARG A 15 -0.39 -31.44 -10.17
CA ARG A 15 0.33 -31.40 -8.88
C ARG A 15 1.18 -32.66 -8.69
N GLY A 16 2.48 -32.50 -8.44
CA GLY A 16 3.35 -33.54 -7.90
C GLY A 16 3.55 -33.38 -6.40
N HIS A 17 3.02 -34.33 -5.62
CA HIS A 17 3.31 -34.49 -4.19
C HIS A 17 4.58 -35.33 -4.04
N GLY A 18 5.64 -34.76 -3.47
CA GLY A 18 6.80 -35.50 -2.98
C GLY A 18 6.73 -35.61 -1.46
N ALA A 19 6.59 -36.83 -0.95
CA ALA A 19 6.60 -37.15 0.47
C ALA A 19 7.84 -38.00 0.82
N LEU A 20 8.28 -37.89 2.08
CA LEU A 20 9.11 -38.85 2.85
C LEU A 20 10.62 -38.85 2.50
N ALA A 21 11.61 -38.96 3.41
CA ALA A 21 11.66 -39.31 4.82
C ALA A 21 13.07 -38.96 5.41
N ALA A 22 13.25 -39.29 6.69
CA ALA A 22 14.48 -39.43 7.49
C ALA A 22 14.94 -38.16 8.24
N VAL A 23 14.56 -37.99 9.52
CA VAL A 23 15.10 -38.66 10.72
C VAL A 23 16.59 -38.36 10.92
N GLY A 24 16.87 -37.37 11.77
CA GLY A 24 18.18 -37.06 12.33
C GLY A 24 18.00 -36.52 13.74
N LEU A 25 18.60 -37.22 14.70
CA LEU A 25 18.29 -37.25 16.12
C LEU A 25 19.24 -36.34 16.92
N LEU A 26 18.69 -35.65 17.93
CA LEU A 26 19.30 -35.25 19.22
C LEU A 26 20.56 -34.36 19.23
N LEU A 27 20.42 -33.16 19.81
CA LEU A 27 21.27 -32.73 20.93
C LEU A 27 20.43 -31.89 21.91
N VAL A 28 20.11 -32.53 23.05
CA VAL A 28 19.55 -31.90 24.24
C VAL A 28 20.67 -31.13 24.93
N SER A 29 20.51 -29.82 25.05
CA SER A 29 21.30 -28.99 25.96
C SER A 29 20.34 -28.32 26.94
N VAL A 30 20.07 -29.04 28.04
CA VAL A 30 19.51 -28.46 29.25
C VAL A 30 20.61 -27.62 29.90
N PHE A 31 20.47 -26.30 29.85
CA PHE A 31 21.05 -25.44 30.89
C PHE A 31 19.92 -24.80 31.68
N LEU A 32 19.91 -25.21 32.94
CA LEU A 32 19.03 -24.84 34.02
C LEU A 32 19.46 -23.49 34.61
N ALA A 33 18.47 -22.66 34.93
CA ALA A 33 18.47 -21.59 35.94
C ALA A 33 19.28 -20.30 35.68
N CYS A 34 18.57 -19.18 35.56
CA CYS A 34 18.27 -18.33 36.73
C CYS A 34 17.13 -17.35 36.39
N GLY A 35 16.06 -17.40 37.17
CA GLY A 35 15.03 -16.37 37.17
C GLY A 35 15.54 -15.11 37.88
N GLY A 36 15.35 -13.98 37.22
CA GLY A 36 15.38 -12.65 37.83
C GLY A 36 14.38 -11.77 37.08
N PRO A 37 13.40 -11.13 37.75
CA PRO A 37 12.53 -10.14 37.11
C PRO A 37 13.34 -8.84 36.96
N GLY A 38 14.15 -8.78 35.91
CA GLY A 38 14.84 -7.56 35.50
C GLY A 38 13.88 -6.73 34.65
N GLY A 39 13.35 -5.65 35.25
CA GLY A 39 12.55 -4.66 34.56
C GLY A 39 13.29 -4.12 33.33
N MET A 40 12.65 -4.27 32.18
CA MET A 40 13.05 -3.62 30.93
C MET A 40 12.36 -2.26 30.89
N ASP A 41 12.67 -1.40 31.86
CA ASP A 41 12.37 0.03 31.77
C ASP A 41 13.45 0.68 30.90
N GLY A 42 13.51 0.25 29.64
CA GLY A 42 14.31 0.82 28.57
C GLY A 42 13.41 1.68 27.72
N ALA A 43 13.00 2.82 28.26
CA ALA A 43 12.46 3.92 27.48
C ALA A 43 13.63 4.50 26.67
N ASP A 44 13.98 3.82 25.59
CA ASP A 44 14.79 4.38 24.54
C ASP A 44 13.90 5.42 23.86
N GLY A 45 14.03 6.67 24.31
CA GLY A 45 13.53 7.83 23.59
C GLY A 45 14.23 7.91 22.24
N GLY A 46 13.77 7.10 21.29
CA GLY A 46 13.87 7.43 19.88
C GLY A 46 13.14 8.76 19.67
N PRO A 47 13.47 9.53 18.62
CA PRO A 47 12.63 10.63 18.21
C PRO A 47 11.21 10.07 18.16
N ASP A 48 10.37 10.68 18.98
CA ASP A 48 8.95 10.48 19.05
C ASP A 48 8.43 10.04 17.69
N ALA A 49 7.96 8.80 17.61
CA ALA A 49 7.14 8.28 16.52
C ALA A 49 5.76 8.98 16.48
N SER A 50 5.73 10.28 16.80
CA SER A 50 4.61 11.20 16.85
C SER A 50 4.75 12.32 15.82
N ASP A 51 5.82 12.36 15.01
CA ASP A 51 5.83 13.13 13.75
C ASP A 51 5.18 12.34 12.58
N THR A 52 4.20 11.51 12.92
CA THR A 52 3.15 11.03 12.01
C THR A 52 1.89 11.87 12.18
N GLY A 53 2.07 13.19 12.41
CA GLY A 53 1.16 14.03 13.18
C GLY A 53 -0.33 13.94 12.82
N PRO A 54 -1.23 14.17 13.80
CA PRO A 54 -2.67 14.09 13.63
C PRO A 54 -3.19 15.35 12.94
N TRP A 55 -2.86 15.53 11.67
CA TRP A 55 -3.35 16.67 10.90
C TRP A 55 -4.84 16.48 10.68
N GLU A 56 -5.64 17.40 11.20
CA GLU A 56 -7.10 17.34 11.05
C GLU A 56 -7.53 17.87 9.68
N ARG A 57 -6.69 18.72 9.08
CA ARG A 57 -6.87 19.29 7.74
C ARG A 57 -5.59 19.17 6.91
N PHE A 58 -5.78 19.04 5.60
CA PHE A 58 -4.68 18.89 4.65
C PHE A 58 -3.67 20.05 4.72
N GLU A 59 -4.14 21.28 4.93
CA GLU A 59 -3.28 22.48 4.99
C GLU A 59 -2.42 22.56 6.25
N GLU A 60 -2.67 21.74 7.26
CA GLU A 60 -1.79 21.63 8.44
C GLU A 60 -0.60 20.71 8.21
N ARG A 61 -0.70 19.79 7.25
CA ARG A 61 0.37 18.83 7.01
C ARG A 61 1.61 19.56 6.50
N PRO A 62 2.73 19.59 7.24
CA PRO A 62 3.95 20.21 6.74
C PRO A 62 4.56 19.36 5.61
N CYS A 63 5.20 20.05 4.66
CA CYS A 63 6.18 19.43 3.78
C CYS A 63 7.55 19.42 4.49
N PRO A 64 8.15 18.26 4.77
CA PRO A 64 9.50 18.19 5.32
C PRO A 64 10.52 18.82 4.36
N GLU A 65 11.46 19.61 4.90
CA GLU A 65 12.49 20.30 4.08
C GLU A 65 13.43 19.33 3.37
N ASP A 66 13.57 18.12 3.89
CA ASP A 66 14.37 17.03 3.36
C ASP A 66 13.57 15.99 2.56
N SER A 67 12.29 16.28 2.25
CA SER A 67 11.50 15.39 1.42
C SER A 67 12.13 15.25 0.04
N ILE A 68 12.44 13.99 -0.32
CA ILE A 68 12.99 13.62 -1.62
C ILE A 68 11.91 13.07 -2.56
N LEU A 69 10.65 13.05 -2.14
CA LEU A 69 9.57 12.42 -2.89
C LEU A 69 9.23 13.27 -4.11
N THR A 70 9.15 12.63 -5.26
CA THR A 70 8.82 13.22 -6.55
C THR A 70 7.83 12.31 -7.28
N TRP A 71 7.22 12.82 -8.36
CA TRP A 71 6.47 11.97 -9.28
C TRP A 71 7.29 10.79 -9.81
N GLY A 72 8.57 11.01 -10.14
CA GLY A 72 9.41 10.00 -10.77
C GLY A 72 9.85 8.86 -9.85
N ASN A 73 10.07 9.13 -8.56
CA ASN A 73 10.57 8.13 -7.61
C ASN A 73 9.49 7.56 -6.66
N PHE A 74 8.34 8.21 -6.55
CA PHE A 74 7.26 7.79 -5.64
C PHE A 74 5.87 7.96 -6.27
N GLY A 75 5.52 9.19 -6.66
CA GLY A 75 4.14 9.55 -7.01
C GLY A 75 3.54 8.71 -8.14
N TYR A 76 4.27 8.50 -9.23
CA TYR A 76 3.81 7.70 -10.37
C TYR A 76 3.52 6.25 -9.96
N GLY A 77 4.46 5.60 -9.28
CA GLY A 77 4.32 4.20 -8.86
C GLY A 77 3.15 4.03 -7.91
N PHE A 78 3.07 4.87 -6.86
CA PHE A 78 1.99 4.83 -5.89
C PHE A 78 0.61 4.98 -6.56
N VAL A 79 0.46 6.00 -7.41
CA VAL A 79 -0.81 6.30 -8.08
C VAL A 79 -1.18 5.20 -9.08
N HIS A 80 -0.20 4.69 -9.82
CA HIS A 80 -0.42 3.58 -10.76
C HIS A 80 -0.96 2.35 -10.02
N ASP A 81 -0.29 1.94 -8.95
CA ASP A 81 -0.60 0.71 -8.22
C ASP A 81 -1.93 0.79 -7.46
N TRP A 82 -2.23 1.94 -6.85
CA TRP A 82 -3.34 2.04 -5.89
C TRP A 82 -4.54 2.86 -6.36
N CYS A 83 -4.39 3.70 -7.38
CA CYS A 83 -5.44 4.66 -7.79
C CYS A 83 -5.97 4.38 -9.20
N THR A 84 -5.10 4.14 -10.18
CA THR A 84 -5.50 4.11 -11.60
C THR A 84 -6.38 2.93 -11.98
N GLY A 85 -6.41 1.86 -11.17
CA GLY A 85 -7.35 0.74 -11.39
C GLY A 85 -8.83 1.15 -11.37
N CYS A 86 -9.17 2.28 -10.74
CA CYS A 86 -10.53 2.84 -10.71
C CYS A 86 -10.60 4.28 -11.26
N HIS A 87 -9.51 5.05 -11.14
CA HIS A 87 -9.46 6.49 -11.45
C HIS A 87 -8.64 6.82 -12.71
N HIS A 88 -8.75 6.02 -13.76
CA HIS A 88 -8.10 6.29 -15.04
C HIS A 88 -9.14 6.74 -16.08
N SER A 89 -8.81 7.77 -16.85
CA SER A 89 -9.73 8.37 -17.86
C SER A 89 -10.16 7.41 -18.96
N GLU A 90 -9.32 6.44 -19.30
CA GLU A 90 -9.63 5.40 -20.30
C GLU A 90 -10.53 4.27 -19.77
N LEU A 91 -10.83 4.21 -18.47
CA LEU A 91 -11.72 3.20 -17.94
C LEU A 91 -13.19 3.54 -18.23
N PRO A 92 -13.96 2.63 -18.85
CA PRO A 92 -15.40 2.81 -18.99
C PRO A 92 -16.06 2.77 -17.61
N GLU A 93 -17.19 3.47 -17.45
CA GLU A 93 -17.90 3.64 -16.16
C GLU A 93 -18.09 2.33 -15.38
N GLY A 94 -18.48 1.24 -16.06
CA GLY A 94 -18.68 -0.07 -15.44
C GLY A 94 -17.43 -0.74 -14.86
N MET A 95 -16.22 -0.25 -15.17
CA MET A 95 -14.95 -0.79 -14.68
C MET A 95 -14.33 0.06 -13.57
N ARG A 96 -14.92 1.23 -13.24
CA ARG A 96 -14.37 2.20 -12.29
C ARG A 96 -14.71 1.91 -10.82
N GLN A 97 -15.35 0.78 -10.51
CA GLN A 97 -15.78 0.43 -9.15
C GLN A 97 -16.62 1.53 -8.47
N GLY A 98 -17.44 2.24 -9.27
CA GLY A 98 -18.24 3.37 -8.80
C GLY A 98 -17.47 4.70 -8.68
N ALA A 99 -16.19 4.75 -9.04
CA ALA A 99 -15.46 6.01 -9.11
C ALA A 99 -16.00 6.92 -10.23
N PRO A 100 -16.26 8.21 -9.96
CA PRO A 100 -16.85 9.10 -10.96
C PRO A 100 -15.94 9.30 -12.19
N PRO A 101 -16.51 9.45 -13.40
CA PRO A 101 -15.77 9.61 -14.65
C PRO A 101 -14.88 10.86 -14.69
N GLU A 102 -15.19 11.89 -13.90
CA GLU A 102 -14.45 13.14 -13.79
C GLU A 102 -13.23 13.07 -12.85
N ILE A 103 -13.14 12.04 -11.99
CA ILE A 103 -12.03 11.87 -11.06
C ILE A 103 -10.97 10.97 -11.69
N ASN A 104 -10.01 11.60 -12.37
CA ASN A 104 -8.94 10.95 -13.13
C ASN A 104 -7.57 11.34 -12.54
N LEU A 105 -6.79 10.34 -12.13
CA LEU A 105 -5.57 10.50 -11.32
C LEU A 105 -4.31 10.02 -12.06
N GLU A 106 -4.40 9.61 -13.33
CA GLU A 106 -3.26 9.07 -14.10
C GLU A 106 -2.15 10.08 -14.40
N THR A 107 -2.37 11.37 -14.11
CA THR A 107 -1.35 12.41 -14.29
C THR A 107 -1.07 13.14 -12.98
N GLN A 108 0.19 13.54 -12.80
CA GLN A 108 0.62 14.38 -11.67
C GLN A 108 -0.24 15.64 -11.53
N ARG A 109 -0.59 16.28 -12.65
CA ARG A 109 -1.45 17.47 -12.68
C ARG A 109 -2.86 17.16 -12.15
N GLY A 110 -3.43 16.00 -12.52
CA GLY A 110 -4.72 15.55 -12.02
C GLY A 110 -4.70 15.33 -10.51
N VAL A 111 -3.64 14.67 -10.01
CA VAL A 111 -3.46 14.45 -8.57
C VAL A 111 -3.31 15.78 -7.81
N ARG A 112 -2.47 16.71 -8.30
CA ARG A 112 -2.31 18.06 -7.71
C ARG A 112 -3.64 18.81 -7.62
N ALA A 113 -4.45 18.76 -8.68
CA ALA A 113 -5.75 19.43 -8.72
C ALA A 113 -6.75 18.89 -7.69
N LEU A 114 -6.56 17.65 -7.24
CA LEU A 114 -7.43 16.95 -6.31
C LEU A 114 -6.72 16.62 -4.98
N ALA A 115 -5.56 17.22 -4.69
CA ALA A 115 -4.72 16.84 -3.56
C ALA A 115 -5.45 16.82 -2.20
N PRO A 116 -6.27 17.82 -1.83
CA PRO A 116 -7.05 17.77 -0.58
C PRO A 116 -8.04 16.59 -0.54
N LEU A 117 -8.66 16.27 -1.68
CA LEU A 117 -9.59 15.14 -1.78
C LEU A 117 -8.84 13.81 -1.63
N VAL A 118 -7.75 13.63 -2.38
CA VAL A 118 -6.90 12.43 -2.31
C VAL A 118 -6.41 12.22 -0.87
N TRP A 119 -5.94 13.29 -0.22
CA TRP A 119 -5.49 13.22 1.17
C TRP A 119 -6.59 12.73 2.11
N SER A 120 -7.79 13.33 2.04
CA SER A 120 -8.93 13.02 2.92
C SER A 120 -9.52 11.60 2.81
N VAL A 121 -9.07 10.82 1.82
CA VAL A 121 -9.59 9.46 1.55
C VAL A 121 -8.50 8.39 1.54
N ALA A 122 -7.24 8.72 1.28
CA ALA A 122 -6.19 7.73 1.02
C ALA A 122 -4.81 8.01 1.65
N ALA A 123 -4.57 9.19 2.23
CA ALA A 123 -3.26 9.55 2.79
C ALA A 123 -3.28 9.56 4.33
N ASP A 124 -2.09 9.43 4.92
CA ASP A 124 -1.89 9.40 6.37
C ASP A 124 -2.82 8.42 7.06
N GLY A 125 -3.66 8.89 7.98
CA GLY A 125 -4.64 8.08 8.70
C GLY A 125 -5.83 7.63 7.85
N HIS A 126 -6.07 8.20 6.67
CA HIS A 126 -7.23 7.88 5.83
C HIS A 126 -6.99 6.65 4.95
N ASP A 127 -7.86 5.64 5.04
CA ASP A 127 -7.73 4.33 4.38
C ASP A 127 -8.99 3.92 3.57
N ARG A 128 -9.91 4.84 3.33
CA ARG A 128 -11.18 4.54 2.64
C ARG A 128 -10.98 4.17 1.17
N MET A 129 -9.81 4.48 0.61
CA MET A 129 -9.43 4.13 -0.75
C MET A 129 -8.06 3.45 -0.80
N PRO A 130 -7.88 2.44 -1.66
CA PRO A 130 -8.89 1.76 -2.48
C PRO A 130 -9.82 0.82 -1.68
N PRO A 131 -11.03 0.52 -2.20
CA PRO A 131 -12.08 -0.21 -1.45
C PRO A 131 -11.78 -1.70 -1.21
N ALA A 132 -10.85 -2.30 -1.96
CA ALA A 132 -10.51 -3.72 -1.87
C ALA A 132 -9.29 -4.00 -0.96
N GLY A 133 -8.88 -3.01 -0.16
CA GLY A 133 -7.65 -3.05 0.61
C GLY A 133 -6.55 -2.25 -0.08
N GLY A 134 -5.91 -1.36 0.68
CA GLY A 134 -5.02 -0.33 0.19
C GLY A 134 -3.54 -0.51 0.53
N PRO A 135 -2.75 0.54 0.28
CA PRO A 135 -1.34 0.56 0.67
C PRO A 135 -1.16 0.41 2.18
N SER A 136 0.05 0.04 2.61
CA SER A 136 0.41 0.05 4.02
C SER A 136 0.26 1.45 4.62
N GLU A 137 0.11 1.54 5.94
CA GLU A 137 0.10 2.81 6.68
C GLU A 137 1.32 3.68 6.34
N GLU A 138 2.50 3.08 6.28
CA GLU A 138 3.72 3.79 5.91
C GLU A 138 3.66 4.38 4.50
N ALA A 139 3.15 3.64 3.51
CA ALA A 139 3.03 4.17 2.16
C ALA A 139 1.97 5.28 2.08
N ARG A 140 0.90 5.23 2.89
CA ARG A 140 -0.07 6.33 3.02
C ARG A 140 0.54 7.57 3.68
N ARG A 141 1.44 7.40 4.65
CA ARG A 141 2.19 8.51 5.25
C ARG A 141 3.09 9.22 4.24
N LEU A 142 3.77 8.44 3.39
CA LEU A 142 4.57 8.96 2.28
C LEU A 142 3.69 9.65 1.22
N LEU A 143 2.48 9.14 0.96
CA LEU A 143 1.51 9.83 0.10
C LEU A 143 1.17 11.22 0.66
N GLY A 144 0.86 11.30 1.95
CA GLY A 144 0.54 12.57 2.59
C GLY A 144 1.71 13.55 2.55
N GLU A 145 2.95 13.07 2.74
CA GLU A 145 4.16 13.90 2.64
C GLU A 145 4.31 14.47 1.24
N TRP A 146 4.25 13.60 0.24
CA TRP A 146 4.38 14.00 -1.15
C TRP A 146 3.29 15.00 -1.56
N LEU A 147 2.04 14.79 -1.14
CA LEU A 147 0.93 15.73 -1.40
C LEU A 147 1.16 17.09 -0.73
N ALA A 148 1.60 17.11 0.53
CA ALA A 148 1.89 18.34 1.27
C ALA A 148 3.04 19.14 0.67
N CYS A 149 4.01 18.46 0.05
CA CYS A 149 5.07 19.10 -0.74
C CYS A 149 4.60 19.61 -2.11
N GLY A 150 3.30 19.61 -2.40
CA GLY A 150 2.74 20.04 -3.67
C GLY A 150 2.85 18.98 -4.77
N ALA A 151 3.07 17.73 -4.39
CA ALA A 151 3.24 16.59 -5.28
C ALA A 151 4.29 16.90 -6.38
N PRO A 152 5.54 17.22 -6.03
CA PRO A 152 6.57 17.76 -6.93
C PRO A 152 6.97 16.80 -8.07
#